data_AF-A0A3D2GVX0-F1
#
_entry.id   AF-A0A3D2GVX0-F1
#
_cell.length_a   1.000
_cell.length_b   1.000
_cell.length_c   1.000
_cell.angle_alpha   90.00
_cell.angle_beta   90.00
_cell.angle_gamma   90.00
#
_symmetry.space_group_name_H-M   'P 1'
#
loop_
_entity.id
_entity.type
_entity.pdbx_description
1 polymer ?
#
loop_
_entity_poly.entity_id
_entity_poly.type
_entity_poly.pdbx_seq_one_letter_code
_entity_poly.pdbx_strand_id
1 'polypeptide(L)'
;MKLSKHAWTIWGILLVVALVLMVLIPFSRTAAWWIAAGCTVLMFLLAAWTFYAAFRKDGLESKILGWPIFKVGAVALAVQVVLGFALMGLAALCPAWVTVLAEVLIFAVTGICLTVKDAARMVVSQSEAHMADSTAAWKVIRQKANALSASGDADMKRLAEEIRFADPMPTSLDGEIAAQVDALAAGANGKNVQNLLKQLEQRKLLSKHEK
;
A
#
# COMPACT_ATOMS: atom_id res chain seq x y z
N MET A 1 -18.28 2.57 -8.85
CA MET A 1 -17.97 3.98 -8.52
C MET A 1 -19.04 4.71 -7.66
N LYS A 2 -19.78 4.06 -6.74
CA LYS A 2 -20.81 4.75 -5.92
C LYS A 2 -20.31 5.31 -4.59
N LEU A 3 -19.19 4.81 -4.05
CA LEU A 3 -18.64 5.29 -2.76
C LEU A 3 -18.05 6.70 -2.84
N SER A 4 -17.52 7.14 -3.99
CA SER A 4 -16.83 8.44 -4.09
C SER A 4 -17.80 9.61 -3.93
N LYS A 5 -19.00 9.57 -4.53
CA LYS A 5 -19.97 10.68 -4.44
C LYS A 5 -20.38 10.97 -3.00
N HIS A 6 -20.78 9.95 -2.25
CA HIS A 6 -21.18 10.10 -0.84
C HIS A 6 -20.03 10.60 0.04
N ALA A 7 -18.80 10.10 -0.18
CA ALA A 7 -17.63 10.55 0.55
C ALA A 7 -17.36 12.05 0.32
N TRP A 8 -17.39 12.50 -0.95
CA TRP A 8 -17.25 13.92 -1.29
C TRP A 8 -18.38 14.79 -0.72
N THR A 9 -19.61 14.28 -0.69
CA THR A 9 -20.74 14.99 -0.07
C THR A 9 -20.54 15.15 1.44
N ILE A 10 -20.19 14.06 2.16
CA ILE A 10 -19.91 14.12 3.61
C ILE A 10 -18.77 15.10 3.89
N TRP A 11 -17.72 15.05 3.08
CA TRP A 11 -16.56 15.90 3.23
C TRP A 11 -16.92 17.39 3.02
N GLY A 12 -17.74 17.70 2.00
CA GLY A 12 -18.28 19.04 1.80
C GLY A 12 -19.15 19.53 2.95
N ILE A 13 -20.00 18.66 3.51
CA ILE A 13 -20.81 18.98 4.69
C ILE A 13 -19.92 19.30 5.90
N LEU A 14 -18.88 18.50 6.15
CA LEU A 14 -17.93 18.75 7.24
C LEU A 14 -17.24 20.11 7.12
N LEU A 15 -16.80 20.47 5.91
CA LEU A 15 -16.21 21.79 5.66
C LEU A 15 -17.22 22.91 5.92
N VAL A 16 -18.45 22.77 5.44
CA VAL A 16 -19.52 23.77 5.67
C VAL A 16 -19.82 23.91 7.16
N VAL A 17 -19.93 22.80 7.90
CA VAL A 17 -20.14 22.82 9.36
C VAL A 17 -19.00 23.53 10.06
N ALA A 18 -17.74 23.22 9.71
CA ALA A 18 -16.58 23.90 10.28
C ALA A 18 -16.62 25.42 10.01
N LEU A 19 -16.92 25.85 8.79
CA LEU A 19 -17.04 27.27 8.43
C LEU A 19 -18.16 27.97 9.20
N VAL A 20 -19.33 27.32 9.30
CA VAL A 20 -20.46 27.87 10.07
C VAL A 20 -20.08 28.01 11.53
N LEU A 21 -19.44 27.02 12.15
CA LEU A 21 -18.98 27.09 13.54
C LEU A 21 -17.95 28.20 13.74
N MET A 22 -17.00 28.37 12.82
CA MET A 22 -16.01 29.46 12.87
C MET A 22 -16.65 30.85 12.87
N VAL A 23 -17.77 31.02 12.16
CA VAL A 23 -18.49 32.29 12.07
C VAL A 23 -19.47 32.48 13.22
N LEU A 24 -20.20 31.45 13.60
CA LEU A 24 -21.26 31.50 14.61
C LEU A 24 -20.71 31.67 16.03
N ILE A 25 -19.58 31.03 16.35
CA ILE A 25 -18.94 31.20 17.66
C ILE A 25 -18.37 32.63 17.72
N PRO A 26 -18.70 33.42 18.77
CA PRO A 26 -18.32 34.82 18.89
C PRO A 26 -16.84 34.96 19.31
N PHE A 27 -15.92 34.41 18.52
CA PHE A 27 -14.49 34.56 18.71
C PHE A 27 -14.04 36.00 18.43
N SER A 28 -13.00 36.44 19.15
CA SER A 28 -12.35 37.72 18.86
C SER A 28 -11.65 37.66 17.50
N ARG A 29 -12.10 38.48 16.54
CA ARG A 29 -11.64 38.49 15.14
C ARG A 29 -10.27 39.19 14.98
N THR A 30 -9.28 38.77 15.77
CA THR A 30 -7.91 39.29 15.70
C THR A 30 -7.14 38.68 14.52
N ALA A 31 -5.93 39.18 14.24
CA ALA A 31 -5.08 38.60 13.20
C ALA A 31 -4.78 37.10 13.43
N ALA A 32 -4.60 36.70 14.69
CA ALA A 32 -4.44 35.30 15.08
C ALA A 32 -5.65 34.44 14.66
N TRP A 33 -6.87 34.97 14.83
CA TRP A 33 -8.08 34.28 14.42
C TRP A 33 -8.12 34.02 12.91
N TRP A 34 -7.79 35.04 12.09
CA TRP A 34 -7.76 34.90 10.63
C TRP A 34 -6.70 33.89 10.15
N ILE A 35 -5.54 33.85 10.81
CA ILE A 35 -4.47 32.90 10.48
C ILE A 35 -4.92 31.47 10.78
N ALA A 36 -5.42 31.21 11.99
CA ALA A 36 -5.94 29.89 12.36
C ALA A 36 -7.11 29.45 11.47
N ALA A 37 -7.98 30.38 11.07
CA ALA A 37 -9.09 30.11 10.15
C ALA A 37 -8.57 29.68 8.78
N GLY A 38 -7.67 30.47 8.20
CA GLY A 38 -7.07 30.20 6.91
C GLY A 38 -6.32 28.86 6.90
N CYS A 39 -5.51 28.60 7.92
CA CYS A 39 -4.78 27.35 8.07
C CYS A 39 -5.71 26.14 8.21
N THR A 40 -6.78 26.25 8.99
CA THR A 40 -7.76 25.16 9.11
C THR A 40 -8.43 24.86 7.76
N VAL A 41 -8.86 25.88 7.02
CA VAL A 41 -9.44 25.71 5.67
C VAL A 41 -8.42 25.12 4.70
N LEU A 42 -7.18 25.60 4.73
CA LEU A 42 -6.09 25.07 3.91
C LEU A 42 -5.85 23.58 4.18
N MET A 43 -5.87 23.18 5.46
CA MET A 43 -5.69 21.79 5.84
C MET A 43 -6.84 20.91 5.37
N PHE A 44 -8.08 21.41 5.41
CA PHE A 44 -9.20 20.77 4.71
C PHE A 44 -8.81 20.57 3.24
N LEU A 45 -8.44 21.61 2.49
CA LEU A 45 -8.12 21.48 1.06
C LEU A 45 -6.99 20.46 0.79
N LEU A 46 -5.94 20.43 1.61
CA LEU A 46 -4.87 19.44 1.52
C LEU A 46 -5.36 18.02 1.80
N ALA A 47 -6.23 17.83 2.79
CA ALA A 47 -6.85 16.54 3.05
C ALA A 47 -7.72 16.09 1.87
N ALA A 48 -8.52 17.00 1.27
CA ALA A 48 -9.28 16.68 0.06
C ALA A 48 -8.38 16.31 -1.13
N TRP A 49 -7.27 17.02 -1.32
CA TRP A 49 -6.29 16.72 -2.37
C TRP A 49 -5.63 15.35 -2.14
N THR A 50 -5.19 15.05 -0.92
CA THR A 50 -4.57 13.75 -0.60
C THR A 50 -5.56 12.59 -0.74
N PHE A 51 -6.83 12.78 -0.36
CA PHE A 51 -7.90 11.81 -0.63
C PHE A 51 -8.12 11.62 -2.14
N TYR A 52 -8.22 12.71 -2.90
CA TYR A 52 -8.35 12.63 -4.35
C TYR A 52 -7.18 11.87 -4.99
N ALA A 53 -5.94 12.21 -4.61
CA ALA A 53 -4.73 11.56 -5.11
C ALA A 53 -4.67 10.06 -4.75
N ALA A 54 -5.10 9.68 -3.53
CA ALA A 54 -5.10 8.29 -3.08
C ALA A 54 -6.13 7.41 -3.81
N PHE A 55 -7.26 7.97 -4.23
CA PHE A 55 -8.37 7.22 -4.85
C PHE A 55 -8.48 7.36 -6.38
N ARG A 56 -7.55 8.07 -7.04
CA ARG A 56 -7.57 8.28 -8.50
C ARG A 56 -7.22 7.03 -9.33
N LYS A 57 -6.56 6.02 -8.76
CA LYS A 57 -6.20 4.78 -9.48
C LYS A 57 -7.24 3.69 -9.20
N ASP A 58 -7.99 3.26 -10.20
CA ASP A 58 -9.14 2.33 -10.09
C ASP A 58 -8.80 0.85 -9.72
N GLY A 59 -7.61 0.57 -9.18
CA GLY A 59 -7.17 -0.79 -8.82
C GLY A 59 -7.49 -1.22 -7.39
N LEU A 60 -7.57 -2.54 -7.14
CA LEU A 60 -7.68 -3.11 -5.78
C LEU A 60 -6.56 -2.60 -4.84
N GLU A 61 -5.38 -2.31 -5.40
CA GLU A 61 -4.26 -1.68 -4.70
C GLU A 61 -4.61 -0.32 -4.09
N SER A 62 -5.43 0.51 -4.75
CA SER A 62 -5.87 1.81 -4.20
C SER A 62 -6.76 1.63 -2.98
N LYS A 63 -7.54 0.54 -2.89
CA LYS A 63 -8.36 0.27 -1.70
C LYS A 63 -7.53 -0.25 -0.54
N ILE A 64 -6.55 -1.13 -0.81
CA ILE A 64 -5.72 -1.74 0.23
C ILE A 64 -4.69 -0.73 0.76
N LEU A 65 -4.04 0.03 -0.13
CA LEU A 65 -3.03 1.02 0.23
C LEU A 65 -3.61 2.40 0.53
N GLY A 66 -4.77 2.76 -0.01
CA GLY A 66 -5.42 4.06 0.22
C GLY A 66 -6.02 4.20 1.62
N TRP A 67 -6.42 3.09 2.26
CA TRP A 67 -7.02 3.09 3.59
C TRP A 67 -6.07 3.58 4.72
N PRO A 68 -4.80 3.14 4.80
CA PRO A 68 -3.84 3.68 5.77
C PRO A 68 -3.58 5.19 5.62
N ILE A 69 -3.50 5.68 4.38
CA ILE A 69 -3.32 7.12 4.11
C ILE A 69 -4.58 7.88 4.49
N PHE A 70 -5.75 7.31 4.19
CA PHE A 70 -7.01 7.94 4.55
C PHE A 70 -7.10 8.18 6.05
N LYS A 71 -6.75 7.17 6.86
CA LYS A 71 -6.82 7.25 8.32
C LYS A 71 -5.88 8.32 8.87
N VAL A 72 -4.70 8.49 8.29
CA VAL A 72 -3.72 9.48 8.75
C VAL A 72 -4.13 10.88 8.36
N GLY A 73 -4.56 11.09 7.11
CA GLY A 73 -5.12 12.37 6.67
C GLY A 73 -6.32 12.78 7.53
N ALA A 74 -7.21 11.83 7.86
CA ALA A 74 -8.34 12.06 8.75
C ALA A 74 -7.92 12.42 10.19
N VAL A 75 -6.93 11.72 10.76
CA VAL A 75 -6.42 12.04 12.10
C VAL A 75 -5.73 13.39 12.12
N ALA A 76 -4.88 13.70 11.12
CA ALA A 76 -4.21 14.99 11.02
C ALA A 76 -5.23 16.14 10.86
N LEU A 77 -6.28 15.94 10.05
CA LEU A 77 -7.37 16.90 9.93
C LEU A 77 -8.14 17.08 11.24
N ALA A 78 -8.45 16.00 11.96
CA ALA A 78 -9.11 16.08 13.26
C ALA A 78 -8.28 16.85 14.29
N VAL A 79 -6.97 16.58 14.34
CA VAL A 79 -6.01 17.31 15.19
C VAL A 79 -5.97 18.79 14.81
N GLN A 80 -5.85 19.10 13.51
CA GLN A 80 -5.88 20.49 13.04
C GLN A 80 -7.17 21.19 13.42
N VAL A 81 -8.33 20.56 13.29
CA VAL A 81 -9.62 21.18 13.64
C VAL A 81 -9.66 21.50 15.14
N VAL A 82 -9.26 20.56 16.00
CA VAL A 82 -9.24 20.79 17.45
C VAL A 82 -8.29 21.94 17.81
N LEU A 83 -7.06 21.91 17.31
CA LEU A 83 -6.06 22.94 17.59
C LEU A 83 -6.41 24.29 16.97
N GLY A 84 -6.92 24.32 15.74
CA GLY A 84 -7.34 25.52 15.04
C GLY A 84 -8.48 26.24 15.78
N PHE A 85 -9.50 25.50 16.22
CA PHE A 85 -10.57 26.07 17.06
C PHE A 85 -10.08 26.53 18.44
N ALA A 86 -9.13 25.81 19.05
CA ALA A 86 -8.52 26.25 20.30
C ALA A 86 -7.72 27.56 20.13
N LEU A 87 -6.93 27.67 19.06
CA LEU A 87 -6.18 28.88 18.70
C LEU A 87 -7.11 30.05 18.38
N MET A 88 -8.24 29.80 17.72
CA MET A 88 -9.29 30.79 17.51
C MET A 88 -9.92 31.29 18.81
N GLY A 89 -10.20 30.39 19.75
CA GLY A 89 -10.72 30.75 21.07
C GLY A 89 -9.73 31.55 21.91
N LEU A 90 -8.44 31.22 21.80
CA LEU A 90 -7.33 31.90 22.48
C LEU A 90 -6.81 33.12 21.70
N ALA A 91 -7.38 33.45 20.55
CA ALA A 91 -6.89 34.51 19.66
C ALA A 91 -6.92 35.92 20.29
N ALA A 92 -7.70 36.12 21.37
CA ALA A 92 -7.70 37.35 22.15
C ALA A 92 -6.48 37.46 23.09
N LEU A 93 -5.89 36.34 23.50
CA LEU A 93 -4.76 36.26 24.42
C LEU A 93 -3.44 35.98 23.71
N CYS A 94 -3.48 35.35 22.54
CA CYS A 94 -2.29 34.95 21.79
C CYS A 94 -1.90 36.01 20.73
N PRO A 95 -0.65 36.50 20.74
CA PRO A 95 -0.10 37.29 19.64
C PRO A 95 -0.09 36.48 18.33
N ALA A 96 -0.26 37.18 17.20
CA ALA A 96 -0.31 36.54 15.88
C ALA A 96 0.92 35.68 15.55
N TRP A 97 2.11 36.07 16.01
CA TRP A 97 3.34 35.31 15.78
C TRP A 97 3.34 33.92 16.45
N VAL A 98 2.70 33.80 17.62
CA VAL A 98 2.57 32.51 18.33
C VAL A 98 1.67 31.57 17.55
N THR A 99 0.56 32.11 17.03
CA THR A 99 -0.37 31.34 16.19
C THR A 99 0.30 30.87 14.91
N VAL A 100 1.08 31.72 14.24
CA VAL A 100 1.86 31.33 13.05
C VAL A 100 2.83 30.19 13.39
N LEU A 101 3.58 30.31 14.50
CA LEU A 101 4.55 29.29 14.90
C LEU A 101 3.86 27.94 15.18
N ALA A 102 2.73 27.97 15.89
CA ALA A 102 1.94 26.78 16.19
C ALA A 102 1.42 26.12 14.90
N GLU A 103 0.84 26.89 13.98
CA GLU A 103 0.34 26.38 12.70
C GLU A 103 1.47 25.77 11.85
N VAL A 104 2.62 26.45 11.73
CA VAL A 104 3.78 25.93 11.00
C VAL A 104 4.25 24.59 11.58
N LEU A 105 4.29 24.45 12.90
CA LEU A 105 4.65 23.18 13.55
C LEU A 105 3.64 22.07 13.21
N ILE A 106 2.34 22.36 13.20
CA ILE A 106 1.32 21.37 12.86
C ILE A 106 1.45 20.93 11.40
N PHE A 107 1.65 21.88 10.47
CA PHE A 107 1.90 21.57 9.06
C PHE A 107 3.18 20.75 8.86
N ALA A 108 4.27 21.09 9.57
CA ALA A 108 5.53 20.36 9.50
C ALA A 108 5.36 18.90 9.98
N VAL A 109 4.77 18.69 11.16
CA VAL A 109 4.50 17.35 11.70
C VAL A 109 3.61 16.56 10.75
N THR A 110 2.57 17.17 10.23
CA THR A 110 1.65 16.53 9.28
C THR A 110 2.37 16.14 7.99
N GLY A 111 3.18 17.03 7.42
CA GLY A 111 3.97 16.76 6.21
C GLY A 111 4.96 15.61 6.41
N ILE A 112 5.66 15.57 7.55
CA ILE A 112 6.56 14.47 7.91
C ILE A 112 5.79 13.15 8.01
N CYS A 113 4.64 13.13 8.71
CA CYS A 113 3.82 11.94 8.86
C CYS A 113 3.29 11.39 7.52
N LEU A 114 2.95 12.27 6.57
CA LEU A 114 2.55 11.87 5.23
C LEU A 114 3.73 11.29 4.43
N THR A 115 4.89 11.94 4.50
CA THR A 115 6.10 11.53 3.76
C THR A 115 6.63 10.17 4.20
N VAL A 116 6.72 9.93 5.51
CA VAL A 116 7.18 8.63 6.06
C VAL A 116 6.27 7.47 5.62
N LYS A 117 4.97 7.73 5.44
CA LYS A 117 4.01 6.71 5.01
C LYS A 117 3.99 6.48 3.51
N ASP A 118 4.25 7.51 2.70
CA ASP A 118 4.49 7.32 1.27
C ASP A 118 5.76 6.50 1.02
N ALA A 119 6.81 6.69 1.84
CA ALA A 119 8.00 5.85 1.80
C ALA A 119 7.70 4.39 2.19
N ALA A 120 6.92 4.17 3.26
CA ALA A 120 6.48 2.82 3.65
C ALA A 120 5.62 2.14 2.57
N ARG A 121 4.76 2.90 1.87
CA ARG A 121 3.96 2.40 0.75
C ARG A 121 4.85 1.97 -0.42
N MET A 122 5.89 2.72 -0.75
CA MET A 122 6.82 2.32 -1.81
C MET A 122 7.48 0.98 -1.48
N VAL A 123 7.97 0.82 -0.25
CA VAL A 123 8.60 -0.43 0.20
C VAL A 123 7.63 -1.61 0.19
N VAL A 124 6.39 -1.42 0.64
CA VAL A 124 5.36 -2.48 0.62
C VAL A 124 4.97 -2.83 -0.82
N SER A 125 4.72 -1.84 -1.69
CA SER A 125 4.40 -2.09 -3.11
C SER A 125 5.53 -2.79 -3.85
N GLN A 126 6.79 -2.47 -3.52
CA GLN A 126 7.96 -3.14 -4.06
C GLN A 126 8.05 -4.58 -3.57
N SER A 127 7.75 -4.84 -2.29
CA SER A 127 7.71 -6.19 -1.74
C SER A 127 6.58 -7.04 -2.33
N GLU A 128 5.38 -6.48 -2.50
CA GLU A 128 4.23 -7.17 -3.11
C GLU A 128 4.48 -7.47 -4.60
N ALA A 129 5.04 -6.52 -5.36
CA ALA A 129 5.43 -6.74 -6.75
C ALA A 129 6.51 -7.82 -6.87
N HIS A 130 7.50 -7.80 -5.98
CA HIS A 130 8.55 -8.81 -5.95
C HIS A 130 8.01 -10.20 -5.61
N MET A 131 7.07 -10.31 -4.65
CA MET A 131 6.42 -11.59 -4.32
C MET A 131 5.49 -12.10 -5.43
N ALA A 132 4.74 -11.20 -6.10
CA ALA A 132 3.86 -11.57 -7.19
C ALA A 132 4.62 -12.10 -8.42
N ASP A 133 5.74 -11.46 -8.77
CA ASP A 133 6.62 -11.87 -9.86
C ASP A 133 7.29 -13.22 -9.53
N SER A 134 7.78 -13.36 -8.29
CA SER A 134 8.39 -14.60 -7.80
C SER A 134 7.45 -15.81 -7.81
N THR A 135 6.15 -15.61 -7.52
CA THR A 135 5.15 -16.70 -7.53
C THR A 135 4.66 -17.03 -8.94
N ALA A 136 4.73 -16.07 -9.88
CA ALA A 136 4.28 -16.27 -11.26
C ALA A 136 5.18 -17.27 -12.00
N ALA A 137 6.50 -17.17 -11.82
CA ALA A 137 7.46 -18.13 -12.38
C ALA A 137 7.17 -19.57 -11.91
N TRP A 138 6.89 -19.76 -10.61
CA TRP A 138 6.57 -21.08 -10.06
C TRP A 138 5.23 -21.65 -10.55
N LYS A 139 4.23 -20.80 -10.78
CA LYS A 139 2.95 -21.22 -11.36
C LYS A 139 3.12 -21.77 -12.78
N VAL A 140 3.96 -21.16 -13.61
CA VAL A 140 4.25 -21.64 -14.96
C VAL A 140 4.94 -23.01 -14.91
N ILE A 141 5.92 -23.19 -14.02
CA ILE A 141 6.60 -24.48 -13.84
C ILE A 141 5.61 -25.57 -13.39
N ARG A 142 4.71 -25.26 -12.44
CA ARG A 142 3.67 -26.19 -11.96
C ARG A 142 2.65 -26.55 -13.04
N GLN A 143 2.27 -25.60 -13.89
CA GLN A 143 1.39 -25.86 -15.03
C GLN A 143 2.05 -26.80 -16.05
N LYS A 144 3.32 -26.56 -16.40
CA LYS A 144 4.08 -27.41 -17.33
C LYS A 144 4.29 -28.82 -16.77
N ALA A 145 4.61 -28.94 -15.48
CA ALA A 145 4.74 -30.23 -14.81
C ALA A 145 3.41 -31.02 -14.79
N ASN A 146 2.27 -30.36 -14.56
CA ASN A 146 0.96 -30.99 -14.67
C ASN A 146 0.60 -31.42 -16.09
N ALA A 147 1.06 -30.70 -17.12
CA ALA A 147 0.88 -31.12 -18.51
C ALA A 147 1.73 -32.37 -18.83
N LEU A 148 2.94 -32.45 -18.28
CA LEU A 148 3.81 -33.63 -18.39
C LEU A 148 3.23 -34.85 -17.67
N SER A 149 2.55 -34.70 -16.53
CA SER A 149 1.95 -35.85 -15.84
C SER A 149 0.75 -36.47 -16.58
N ALA A 150 0.14 -35.71 -17.50
CA ALA A 150 -0.93 -36.18 -18.36
C ALA A 150 -0.42 -37.13 -19.47
N SER A 151 0.88 -37.19 -19.74
CA SER A 151 1.47 -38.11 -20.75
C SER A 151 1.47 -39.58 -20.32
N GLY A 152 1.24 -39.88 -19.04
CA GLY A 152 1.01 -41.23 -18.53
C GLY A 152 2.22 -41.91 -17.88
N ASP A 153 3.44 -41.39 -18.04
CA ASP A 153 4.65 -41.96 -17.44
C ASP A 153 4.68 -41.78 -15.91
N ALA A 154 5.01 -42.86 -15.18
CA ALA A 154 5.05 -42.88 -13.73
C ALA A 154 6.05 -41.87 -13.14
N ASP A 155 7.19 -41.69 -13.82
CA ASP A 155 8.22 -40.73 -13.44
C ASP A 155 7.78 -39.27 -13.63
N MET A 156 6.95 -38.99 -14.65
CA MET A 156 6.40 -37.65 -14.91
C MET A 156 5.31 -37.27 -13.91
N LYS A 157 4.51 -38.26 -13.48
CA LYS A 157 3.53 -38.06 -12.39
C LYS A 157 4.21 -37.73 -11.07
N ARG A 158 5.31 -38.44 -10.74
CA ARG A 158 6.10 -38.17 -9.53
C ARG A 158 6.73 -36.78 -9.56
N LEU A 159 7.30 -36.37 -10.70
CA LEU A 159 7.86 -35.03 -10.87
C LEU A 159 6.81 -33.93 -10.65
N ALA A 160 5.63 -34.09 -11.23
CA ALA A 160 4.54 -33.14 -11.07
C ALA A 160 4.06 -33.03 -9.62
N GLU A 161 4.00 -34.15 -8.90
CA GLU A 161 3.62 -34.18 -7.49
C GLU A 161 4.66 -33.48 -6.61
N GLU A 162 5.95 -33.71 -6.87
CA GLU A 162 7.06 -33.06 -6.15
C GLU A 162 7.07 -31.54 -6.37
N ILE A 163 6.84 -31.07 -7.61
CA ILE A 163 6.69 -29.64 -7.96
C ILE A 163 5.41 -29.06 -7.35
N ARG A 164 4.34 -29.84 -7.22
CA ARG A 164 3.07 -29.42 -6.62
C ARG A 164 3.18 -29.14 -5.13
N PHE A 165 4.02 -29.90 -4.42
CA PHE A 165 4.26 -29.77 -2.98
C PHE A 165 5.48 -28.92 -2.62
N ALA A 166 6.30 -28.51 -3.59
CA ALA A 166 7.42 -27.61 -3.34
C ALA A 166 6.95 -26.17 -3.08
N ASP A 167 7.68 -25.52 -2.15
CA ASP A 167 7.42 -24.16 -1.68
C ASP A 167 7.54 -23.16 -2.85
N PRO A 168 6.56 -22.26 -3.05
CA PRO A 168 6.63 -21.22 -4.08
C PRO A 168 7.76 -20.20 -3.91
N MET A 169 8.58 -20.28 -2.84
CA MET A 169 9.74 -19.41 -2.68
C MET A 169 10.72 -19.52 -3.86
N PRO A 170 11.03 -18.41 -4.54
CA PRO A 170 11.93 -18.39 -5.67
C PRO A 170 13.33 -18.78 -5.20
N THR A 171 13.99 -19.66 -5.93
CA THR A 171 15.39 -20.01 -5.66
C THR A 171 16.22 -19.83 -6.92
N SER A 172 17.53 -19.68 -6.77
CA SER A 172 18.48 -19.57 -7.89
C SER A 172 18.39 -20.73 -8.91
N LEU A 173 17.79 -21.85 -8.52
CA LEU A 173 17.61 -23.05 -9.34
C LEU A 173 16.36 -23.01 -10.23
N ASP A 174 15.45 -22.05 -10.05
CA ASP A 174 14.14 -22.07 -10.71
C ASP A 174 14.19 -21.84 -12.22
N GLY A 175 15.15 -21.03 -12.68
CA GLY A 175 15.38 -20.83 -14.11
C GLY A 175 15.89 -22.11 -14.81
N GLU A 176 16.72 -22.88 -14.11
CA GLU A 176 17.28 -24.12 -14.63
C GLU A 176 16.25 -25.26 -14.61
N ILE A 177 15.44 -25.35 -13.54
CA ILE A 177 14.31 -26.26 -13.45
C ILE A 177 13.29 -25.98 -14.56
N ALA A 178 12.98 -24.71 -14.85
CA ALA A 178 12.06 -24.35 -15.94
C ALA A 178 12.57 -24.81 -17.31
N ALA A 179 13.85 -24.55 -17.62
CA ALA A 179 14.46 -24.96 -18.88
C ALA A 179 14.50 -26.49 -19.04
N GLN A 180 14.77 -27.21 -17.96
CA GLN A 180 14.79 -28.68 -17.97
C GLN A 180 13.38 -29.29 -18.08
N VAL A 181 12.36 -28.68 -17.48
CA VAL A 181 10.95 -29.06 -17.66
C VAL A 181 10.50 -28.83 -19.12
N ASP A 182 10.92 -27.73 -19.76
CA ASP A 182 10.65 -27.48 -21.17
C ASP A 182 11.36 -28.48 -22.10
N ALA A 183 12.61 -28.83 -21.79
CA ALA A 183 13.33 -29.85 -22.53
C ALA A 183 12.67 -31.25 -22.40
N LEU A 184 12.10 -31.55 -21.23
CA LEU A 184 11.31 -32.75 -20.99
C LEU A 184 10.04 -32.79 -21.85
N ALA A 185 9.32 -31.66 -21.93
CA ALA A 185 8.11 -31.53 -22.74
C ALA A 185 8.40 -31.68 -24.24
N ALA A 186 9.63 -31.36 -24.67
CA ALA A 186 10.11 -31.56 -26.03
C ALA A 186 10.57 -33.01 -26.34
N GLY A 187 10.45 -33.95 -25.39
CA GLY A 187 10.73 -35.37 -25.60
C GLY A 187 12.12 -35.86 -25.16
N ALA A 188 12.86 -35.10 -24.34
CA ALA A 188 14.15 -35.53 -23.80
C ALA A 188 14.01 -36.57 -22.68
N ASN A 189 14.42 -37.81 -22.97
CA ASN A 189 14.15 -39.03 -22.22
C ASN A 189 14.86 -39.16 -20.85
N GLY A 190 14.14 -39.75 -19.87
CA GLY A 190 14.62 -40.60 -18.74
C GLY A 190 15.65 -40.05 -17.74
N LYS A 191 16.86 -39.71 -18.19
CA LYS A 191 17.97 -39.26 -17.31
C LYS A 191 17.72 -37.87 -16.70
N ASN A 192 16.91 -37.05 -17.36
CA ASN A 192 16.61 -35.69 -16.93
C ASN A 192 15.63 -35.64 -15.74
N VAL A 193 14.73 -36.63 -15.59
CA VAL A 193 13.77 -36.65 -14.48
C VAL A 193 14.45 -36.88 -13.14
N GLN A 194 15.42 -37.80 -13.07
CA GLN A 194 16.15 -38.07 -11.84
C GLN A 194 17.04 -36.89 -11.41
N ASN A 195 17.63 -36.18 -12.38
CA ASN A 195 18.38 -34.96 -12.09
C ASN A 195 17.46 -33.82 -11.61
N LEU A 196 16.29 -33.65 -12.22
CA LEU A 196 15.27 -32.69 -11.76
C LEU A 196 14.79 -33.00 -10.34
N LEU A 197 14.56 -34.28 -10.01
CA LEU A 197 14.17 -34.69 -8.65
C LEU A 197 15.27 -34.35 -7.62
N LYS A 198 16.54 -34.55 -7.96
CA LYS A 198 17.67 -34.14 -7.10
C LYS A 198 17.76 -32.62 -6.94
N GLN A 199 17.53 -31.86 -8.02
CA GLN A 199 17.51 -30.40 -7.96
C GLN A 199 16.33 -29.87 -7.13
N LEU A 200 15.17 -30.52 -7.19
CA LEU A 200 14.03 -30.20 -6.33
C LEU A 200 14.31 -30.49 -4.85
N GLU A 201 15.03 -31.57 -4.55
CA GLU A 201 15.47 -31.87 -3.18
C GLU A 201 16.49 -30.86 -2.66
N GLN A 202 17.47 -30.47 -3.49
CA GLN A 202 18.41 -29.38 -3.15
C GLN A 202 17.68 -28.05 -2.95
N ARG A 203 16.67 -27.75 -3.77
CA ARG A 203 15.84 -26.56 -3.61
C ARG A 203 15.10 -26.56 -2.27
N LYS A 204 14.55 -27.70 -1.84
CA LYS A 204 13.88 -27.80 -0.52
C LYS A 204 14.83 -27.48 0.64
N LEU A 205 16.13 -27.76 0.50
CA LEU A 205 17.13 -27.41 1.50
C LEU A 205 17.46 -25.91 1.47
N LEU A 206 17.57 -25.32 0.27
CA LEU A 206 17.83 -23.89 0.10
C LEU A 206 16.67 -23.02 0.58
N SER A 207 15.43 -23.40 0.28
CA SER A 207 14.23 -22.66 0.72
C SER A 207 14.06 -22.62 2.24
N LYS A 208 14.74 -23.52 2.98
CA LYS A 208 14.74 -23.55 4.44
C LYS A 208 15.81 -22.63 5.05
N HIS A 209 16.89 -22.34 4.31
CA HIS A 209 18.01 -21.52 4.76
C HIS A 209 17.89 -20.04 4.37
N GLU A 210 17.12 -19.70 3.32
CA GLU A 210 16.87 -18.32 2.88
C GLU A 210 15.68 -17.63 3.60
N LYS A 211 15.32 -18.10 4.81
CA LYS A 211 14.28 -17.47 5.66
C LYS A 211 14.77 -16.27 6.45
#